data_AF-A0A645HU87-F1
#
_entry.id   AF-A0A645HU87-F1
#
_cell.length_a   1.000
_cell.length_b   1.000
_cell.length_c   1.000
_cell.angle_alpha   90.00
_cell.angle_beta   90.00
_cell.angle_gamma   90.00
#
_symmetry.space_group_name_H-M   'P 1'
#
loop_
_entity.id
_entity.type
_entity.pdbx_description
1 polymer ?
#
loop_
_entity_poly.entity_id
_entity_poly.type
_entity_poly.pdbx_seq_one_letter_code
_entity_poly.pdbx_strand_id
1 'polypeptide(L)'
;MQSIERFASLGNQPINLNEKTDWSLTIKIPLQLLNTDTSAPITTLYGNFYKCGDETTKPHYVSWSKIETQQPDFHQPDFFGMLEF
;
A
#
# COMPACT_ATOMS: atom_id res chain seq x y z
N MET A 1 -7.78 -6.85 -19.28
CA MET A 1 -6.35 -7.11 -18.98
C MET A 1 -6.07 -6.44 -17.63
N GLN A 2 -5.76 -7.22 -16.59
CA GLN A 2 -5.47 -6.65 -15.27
C GLN A 2 -4.11 -5.94 -15.35
N SER A 3 -4.08 -4.63 -15.11
CA SER A 3 -2.93 -3.76 -15.34
C SER A 3 -1.94 -3.74 -14.17
N ILE A 4 -2.35 -4.15 -12.97
CA ILE A 4 -1.49 -4.18 -11.78
C ILE A 4 -0.88 -5.57 -11.64
N GLU A 5 0.45 -5.65 -11.66
CA GLU A 5 1.21 -6.89 -11.46
C GLU A 5 1.60 -7.05 -9.99
N ARG A 6 1.57 -8.30 -9.49
CA ARG A 6 1.78 -8.64 -8.09
C ARG A 6 2.70 -9.84 -7.98
N PHE A 7 3.76 -9.69 -7.20
CA PHE A 7 4.76 -10.74 -6.96
C PHE A 7 4.84 -10.98 -5.46
N ALA A 8 4.21 -12.06 -4.99
CA ALA A 8 4.16 -12.43 -3.58
C ALA A 8 5.09 -13.62 -3.31
N SER A 9 5.88 -13.55 -2.23
CA SER A 9 6.82 -14.63 -1.87
C SER A 9 6.14 -15.93 -1.46
N LEU A 10 4.87 -15.86 -1.01
CA LEU A 10 4.08 -17.01 -0.55
C LEU A 10 3.03 -17.48 -1.56
N GLY A 11 3.10 -17.00 -2.81
CA GLY A 11 2.12 -17.31 -3.84
C GLY A 11 0.81 -16.54 -3.68
N ASN A 12 -0.26 -17.04 -4.32
CA ASN A 12 -1.55 -16.36 -4.44
C ASN A 12 -2.72 -17.15 -3.86
N GLN A 13 -2.43 -18.16 -3.04
CA GLN A 13 -3.43 -18.97 -2.35
C GLN A 13 -3.52 -18.56 -0.88
N PRO A 14 -4.66 -18.79 -0.22
CA PRO A 14 -4.77 -18.61 1.22
C PRO A 14 -3.69 -19.42 1.95
N ILE A 15 -3.03 -18.77 2.90
CA ILE A 15 -2.02 -19.38 3.75
C ILE A 15 -2.56 -19.49 5.17
N ASN A 16 -2.28 -20.61 5.83
CA ASN A 16 -2.60 -20.77 7.24
C ASN A 16 -1.40 -20.30 8.07
N LEU A 17 -1.56 -19.18 8.76
CA LEU A 17 -0.50 -18.56 9.57
C LEU A 17 -0.61 -19.07 11.02
N ASN A 18 0.10 -20.14 11.35
CA ASN A 18 0.16 -20.69 12.70
C ASN A 18 1.37 -20.21 13.51
N GLU A 19 2.31 -19.54 12.86
CA GLU A 19 3.57 -19.09 13.45
C GLU A 19 4.04 -17.78 12.82
N LYS A 20 5.15 -17.23 13.34
CA LYS A 20 5.77 -16.06 12.73
C LYS A 20 6.20 -16.40 11.31
N THR A 21 5.66 -15.70 10.34
CA THR A 21 5.95 -15.92 8.92
C THR A 21 6.51 -14.66 8.30
N ASP A 22 7.69 -14.78 7.71
CA ASP A 22 8.29 -13.72 6.92
C ASP A 22 7.77 -13.81 5.47
N TRP A 23 7.34 -12.68 4.93
CA TRP A 23 6.85 -12.60 3.56
C TRP A 23 7.15 -11.24 2.95
N SER A 24 7.18 -11.20 1.63
CA SER A 24 7.32 -9.97 0.86
C SER A 24 6.28 -9.92 -0.27
N LEU A 25 5.91 -8.71 -0.65
CA LEU A 25 4.97 -8.41 -1.71
C LEU A 25 5.49 -7.24 -2.52
N THR A 26 5.71 -7.46 -3.82
CA THR A 26 6.06 -6.40 -4.78
C THR A 26 4.86 -6.13 -5.67
N ILE A 27 4.52 -4.85 -5.83
CA ILE A 27 3.44 -4.39 -6.70
C ILE A 27 4.03 -3.51 -7.79
N LYS A 28 3.65 -3.75 -9.04
CA LYS A 28 3.98 -2.87 -10.17
C LYS A 28 2.68 -2.23 -10.67
N ILE A 29 2.60 -0.91 -10.53
CA ILE A 29 1.45 -0.09 -10.88
C ILE A 29 1.80 0.75 -12.11
N PRO A 30 1.18 0.52 -13.28
CA PRO A 30 1.33 1.41 -14.42
C PRO A 30 0.83 2.81 -14.12
N LEU A 31 1.63 3.83 -14.45
CA LEU A 31 1.31 5.24 -14.17
C LEU A 31 0.00 5.69 -14.85
N GLN A 32 -0.36 5.08 -15.98
CA GLN A 32 -1.62 5.39 -16.67
C GLN A 32 -2.86 5.12 -15.80
N LEU A 33 -2.75 4.30 -14.75
CA LEU A 33 -3.84 4.04 -13.82
C LEU A 33 -4.04 5.14 -12.79
N LEU A 34 -3.06 6.03 -12.61
CA LEU A 34 -3.12 7.13 -11.64
C LEU A 34 -3.81 8.39 -12.23
N ASN A 35 -4.40 8.29 -13.43
CA ASN A 35 -4.96 9.42 -14.18
C ASN A 35 -3.99 10.61 -14.33
N THR A 36 -2.69 10.32 -14.29
CA THR A 36 -1.64 11.31 -14.46
C THR A 36 -1.41 11.56 -15.94
N ASP A 37 -1.16 12.81 -16.32
CA ASP A 37 -0.66 13.12 -17.65
C ASP A 37 0.71 12.46 -17.84
N THR A 38 0.77 11.47 -18.73
CA THR A 38 2.01 10.74 -19.04
C THR A 38 2.83 11.41 -20.15
N SER A 39 2.41 12.59 -20.63
CA SER A 39 3.15 13.35 -21.64
C SER A 39 4.46 13.93 -21.10
N ALA A 40 4.57 14.05 -19.77
CA ALA A 40 5.76 14.50 -19.06
C ALA A 40 6.15 13.49 -17.95
N PRO A 41 7.44 13.44 -17.56
CA PRO A 41 7.88 12.66 -16.41
C PRO A 41 7.17 13.13 -15.12
N ILE A 42 6.74 12.17 -14.31
CA ILE A 42 6.24 12.44 -12.97
C ILE A 42 7.45 12.57 -12.05
N THR A 43 7.67 13.77 -11.51
CA THR A 43 8.76 14.04 -10.56
C THR A 43 8.32 13.94 -9.12
N THR A 44 7.02 14.13 -8.85
CA THR A 44 6.47 14.19 -7.49
C THR A 44 5.07 13.59 -7.45
N LEU A 45 4.81 12.77 -6.43
CA LEU A 45 3.48 12.30 -6.06
C LEU A 45 3.23 12.50 -4.57
N TYR A 46 1.97 12.61 -4.18
CA TYR A 46 1.57 12.57 -2.77
C TYR A 46 0.83 11.26 -2.52
N GLY A 47 1.28 10.51 -1.52
CA GLY A 47 0.69 9.22 -1.17
C GLY A 47 1.12 8.73 0.21
N ASN A 48 0.62 7.55 0.58
CA ASN A 48 0.99 6.90 1.83
C ASN A 48 0.94 5.36 1.64
N PHE A 49 1.58 4.63 2.55
CA PHE A 49 1.67 3.17 2.52
C PHE A 49 1.16 2.61 3.84
N TYR A 50 0.35 1.55 3.78
CA TYR A 50 -0.38 1.03 4.93
C TYR A 50 -0.17 -0.46 5.16
N LYS A 51 -0.28 -0.88 6.43
CA LYS A 51 -0.49 -2.27 6.82
C LYS A 51 -1.61 -2.35 7.84
N CYS A 52 -2.61 -3.20 7.58
CA CYS A 52 -3.71 -3.49 8.50
C CYS A 52 -3.92 -5.00 8.69
N GLY A 53 -4.73 -5.34 9.69
CA GLY A 53 -5.07 -6.73 10.03
C GLY A 53 -6.25 -6.81 10.98
N ASP A 54 -7.39 -6.25 10.57
CA ASP A 54 -8.61 -6.08 11.37
C ASP A 54 -9.13 -7.40 11.96
N GLU A 55 -9.10 -8.47 11.17
CA GLU A 55 -9.57 -9.81 11.56
C GLU A 55 -8.45 -10.72 12.09
N THR A 56 -7.25 -10.19 12.32
CA THR A 56 -6.17 -10.98 12.93
C THR A 56 -6.32 -11.04 14.44
N THR A 57 -5.70 -12.01 15.11
CA THR A 57 -5.72 -12.17 16.57
C THR A 57 -5.36 -10.89 17.33
N LYS A 58 -4.53 -10.02 16.73
CA LYS A 58 -4.18 -8.70 17.26
C LYS A 58 -4.43 -7.66 16.17
N PRO A 59 -5.59 -6.99 16.17
CA PRO A 59 -5.87 -5.89 15.24
C PRO A 59 -4.77 -4.83 15.29
N HIS A 60 -4.38 -4.34 14.12
CA HIS A 60 -3.29 -3.37 13.98
C HIS A 60 -3.48 -2.51 12.73
N TYR A 61 -3.00 -1.28 12.82
CA TYR A 61 -3.09 -0.25 11.77
C TYR A 61 -1.79 0.56 11.78
N VAL A 62 -1.05 0.54 10.68
CA VAL A 62 0.26 1.17 10.58
C VAL A 62 0.35 1.93 9.25
N SER A 63 0.93 3.14 9.28
CA SER A 63 1.20 3.95 8.10
C SER A 63 2.67 4.38 8.04
N TRP A 64 3.14 4.71 6.83
CA TRP A 64 4.46 5.32 6.62
C TRP A 64 4.47 6.81 7.00
N SER A 65 3.58 7.60 6.39
CA SER A 65 3.34 8.99 6.81
C SER A 65 2.32 8.99 7.95
N LYS A 66 2.61 9.75 9.02
CA LYS A 66 1.81 9.79 10.25
C LYS A 66 0.43 10.39 9.97
N ILE A 67 -0.62 9.71 10.43
CA ILE A 67 -2.01 10.18 10.38
C ILE A 67 -2.45 10.54 11.81
N GLU A 68 -2.92 11.78 12.01
CA GLU A 68 -3.32 12.28 13.33
C GLU A 68 -4.84 12.40 13.44
N THR A 69 -5.52 11.26 13.40
CA THR A 69 -6.97 11.14 13.60
C THR A 69 -7.30 10.46 14.94
N GLN A 70 -8.53 10.68 15.44
CA GLN A 70 -8.95 10.07 16.72
C GLN A 70 -9.09 8.54 16.65
N GLN A 71 -9.43 8.02 15.47
CA GLN A 71 -9.59 6.60 15.19
C GLN A 71 -8.82 6.24 13.91
N PRO A 72 -8.44 4.97 13.69
CA PRO A 72 -7.78 4.55 12.47
C PRO A 72 -8.60 4.93 11.23
N ASP A 73 -8.03 5.80 10.39
CA ASP A 73 -8.63 6.23 9.14
C ASP A 73 -7.55 6.49 8.10
N PHE A 74 -7.46 5.63 7.10
CA PHE A 74 -6.44 5.73 6.04
C PHE A 74 -6.87 6.64 4.89
N HIS A 75 -8.15 6.99 4.77
CA HIS A 75 -8.65 7.79 3.65
C HIS A 75 -8.53 9.29 3.92
N GLN A 76 -7.31 9.71 4.25
CA GLN A 76 -7.00 11.08 4.67
C GLN A 76 -5.87 11.67 3.80
N PRO A 77 -6.18 12.24 2.62
CA PRO A 77 -5.18 12.81 1.71
C PRO A 77 -4.31 13.90 2.33
N ASP A 78 -4.83 14.63 3.33
CA ASP A 78 -4.11 15.69 4.05
C ASP A 78 -2.87 15.17 4.80
N PHE A 79 -2.79 13.87 5.07
CA PHE A 79 -1.64 13.23 5.73
C PHE A 79 -0.74 12.45 4.75
N PHE A 80 -0.92 12.63 3.44
CA PHE A 80 -0.03 12.02 2.46
C PHE A 80 1.38 12.61 2.55
N GLY A 81 2.38 11.73 2.48
CA GLY A 81 3.78 12.12 2.35
C GLY A 81 4.13 12.43 0.89
N MET A 82 5.19 13.20 0.71
CA MET A 82 5.75 13.51 -0.61
C MET A 82 6.66 12.37 -1.09
N LEU A 83 6.48 11.95 -2.34
CA LEU A 83 7.28 10.95 -3.03
C LEU A 83 8.00 11.63 -4.20
N GLU A 84 9.33 11.70 -4.15
CA GLU A 84 10.17 12.28 -5.20
C GLU A 84 10.85 11.15 -6.02
N PHE A 85 10.88 11.30 -7.35
CA PHE A 85 11.36 10.30 -8.32
C PHE A 85 12.50 10.81 -9.19
#